data_AF-A0A2M7BCV4-F1
#
_entry.id   AF-A0A2M7BCV4-F1
#
_cell.length_a   1.000
_cell.length_b   1.000
_cell.length_c   1.000
_cell.angle_alpha   90.00
_cell.angle_beta   90.00
_cell.angle_gamma   90.00
#
_symmetry.space_group_name_H-M   'P 1'
#
loop_
_entity.id
_entity.type
_entity.pdbx_description
1 polymer ?
#
loop_
_entity_poly.entity_id
_entity_poly.type
_entity_poly.pdbx_seq_one_letter_code
_entity_poly.pdbx_strand_id
1 'polypeptide(L)'
;MSASDRTLFIRRRRRVLTMPNPKLTPREIEEEFRPLISKVRQLIEKAAKGDSNKRFALRRKLYKDLSYDERTSPSARKALKARKRKAQGNICPRCSKPLSEKGNVLDRRSAIGGYTDDNTDLIHHDCDSKM
;
A
#
# COMPACT_ATOMS: atom_id res chain seq x y z
N MET A 1 -19.56 28.93 -30.94
CA MET A 1 -18.68 28.32 -29.91
C MET A 1 -18.40 26.89 -30.33
N SER A 2 -17.20 26.64 -30.86
CA SER A 2 -16.84 25.40 -31.56
C SER A 2 -16.51 24.27 -30.58
N ALA A 3 -16.90 23.05 -30.94
CA ALA A 3 -16.61 21.81 -30.21
C ALA A 3 -15.11 21.49 -30.04
N SER A 4 -14.23 22.23 -30.72
CA SER A 4 -12.78 22.05 -30.67
C SER A 4 -12.09 22.62 -29.43
N ASP A 5 -12.80 23.41 -28.60
CA ASP A 5 -12.21 24.05 -27.41
C ASP A 5 -12.33 23.23 -26.12
N ARG A 6 -13.12 22.13 -26.14
CA ARG A 6 -13.29 21.23 -24.98
C ARG A 6 -12.25 20.11 -24.91
N THR A 7 -11.46 19.94 -25.97
CA THR A 7 -10.53 18.81 -26.13
C THR A 7 -9.11 19.10 -25.64
N LEU A 8 -8.83 20.28 -25.11
CA LEU A 8 -7.51 20.67 -24.61
C LEU A 8 -7.31 20.52 -23.09
N PHE A 9 -8.34 20.11 -22.33
CA PHE A 9 -8.27 20.02 -20.86
C PHE A 9 -7.91 18.64 -20.28
N ILE A 10 -7.81 17.58 -21.10
CA ILE A 10 -7.70 16.19 -20.62
C ILE A 10 -6.44 15.49 -21.14
N ARG A 11 -5.26 16.13 -21.08
CA ARG A 11 -3.98 15.42 -21.24
C ARG A 11 -2.84 16.02 -20.40
N ARG A 12 -3.11 16.42 -19.15
CA ARG A 12 -2.01 16.45 -18.18
C ARG A 12 -1.74 15.01 -17.72
N ARG A 13 -0.88 14.30 -18.47
CA ARG A 13 -0.13 13.18 -17.88
C ARG A 13 0.65 13.76 -16.71
N ARG A 14 0.08 13.75 -15.50
CA ARG A 14 0.89 13.83 -14.28
C ARG A 14 1.80 12.61 -14.37
N ARG A 15 3.06 12.82 -14.77
CA ARG A 15 4.13 11.89 -14.39
C ARG A 15 4.03 11.81 -12.87
N VAL A 16 3.40 10.74 -12.38
CA VAL A 16 3.47 10.40 -10.97
C VAL A 16 4.93 10.06 -10.77
N LEU A 17 5.70 10.99 -10.20
CA LEU A 17 7.03 10.70 -9.70
C LEU A 17 6.82 9.68 -8.59
N THR A 18 6.92 8.40 -8.91
CA THR A 18 6.98 7.33 -7.92
C THR A 18 8.27 7.57 -7.14
N MET A 19 8.16 8.11 -5.93
CA MET A 19 9.34 8.27 -5.09
C MET A 19 9.87 6.87 -4.75
N PRO A 20 11.16 6.61 -4.91
CA PRO A 20 11.73 5.31 -4.56
C PRO A 20 11.45 5.03 -3.08
N ASN A 21 11.06 3.78 -2.79
CA ASN A 21 10.80 3.37 -1.41
C ASN A 21 12.11 3.46 -0.61
N PRO A 22 12.09 4.06 0.59
CA PRO A 22 13.25 4.05 1.47
C PRO A 22 13.73 2.63 1.71
N LYS A 23 15.04 2.44 1.65
CA LYS A 23 15.70 1.17 1.98
C LYS A 23 16.72 1.45 3.06
N LEU A 24 16.81 0.55 4.04
CA LEU A 24 17.91 0.59 5.00
C LEU A 24 19.23 0.38 4.27
N THR A 25 20.21 1.21 4.62
CA THR A 25 21.60 1.03 4.23
C THR A 25 22.19 -0.21 4.90
N PRO A 26 23.28 -0.79 4.37
CA PRO A 26 23.96 -1.91 5.03
C PRO A 26 24.34 -1.61 6.48
N ARG A 27 24.70 -0.36 6.76
CA ARG A 27 25.06 0.13 8.09
C ARG A 27 23.85 0.14 9.04
N GLU A 28 22.73 0.75 8.63
CA GLU A 28 21.48 0.75 9.44
C GLU A 28 20.97 -0.69 9.67
N ILE A 29 21.16 -1.59 8.71
CA ILE A 29 20.81 -3.01 8.91
C ILE A 29 21.63 -3.62 10.06
N GLU A 30 22.94 -3.37 10.08
CA GLU A 30 23.83 -3.95 11.08
C GLU A 30 23.69 -3.28 12.45
N GLU A 31 23.72 -1.94 12.48
CA GLU A 31 23.79 -1.15 13.71
C GLU A 31 22.41 -0.97 14.37
N GLU A 32 21.32 -0.99 13.61
CA GLU A 32 19.98 -0.68 14.12
C GLU A 32 19.02 -1.87 14.00
N PHE A 33 18.82 -2.41 12.79
CA PHE A 33 17.80 -3.45 12.56
C PHE A 33 18.15 -4.78 13.25
N ARG A 34 19.40 -5.26 13.16
CA ARG A 34 19.82 -6.53 13.76
C ARG A 34 19.66 -6.55 15.30
N PRO A 35 20.12 -5.52 16.04
CA PRO A 35 19.86 -5.43 17.47
C PRO A 35 18.36 -5.37 17.80
N LEU A 36 17.59 -4.58 17.05
CA LEU A 36 16.15 -4.43 17.24
C LEU A 36 15.41 -5.78 17.08
N ILE A 37 15.62 -6.48 15.96
CA ILE A 37 14.92 -7.75 15.71
C ILE A 37 15.36 -8.84 16.69
N SER A 38 16.62 -8.83 17.14
CA SER A 38 17.10 -9.72 18.20
C SER A 38 16.33 -9.48 19.51
N LYS A 39 16.18 -8.22 19.92
CA LYS A 39 15.41 -7.86 21.11
C LYS A 39 13.95 -8.29 21.02
N VAL A 40 13.31 -8.03 19.88
CA VAL A 40 11.92 -8.46 19.62
C VAL A 40 11.78 -9.97 19.73
N ARG A 41 12.71 -10.74 19.16
CA ARG A 41 12.72 -12.22 19.28
C ARG A 41 12.81 -12.67 20.73
N GLN A 42 13.71 -12.08 21.53
CA GLN A 42 13.84 -12.40 22.96
C GLN A 42 12.54 -12.10 23.73
N LEU A 43 11.88 -10.97 23.45
CA LEU A 43 10.61 -10.61 24.08
C LEU A 43 9.50 -11.61 23.75
N ILE A 44 9.45 -12.09 22.50
CA ILE A 44 8.52 -13.14 22.09
C ILE A 44 8.78 -14.45 22.83
N GLU A 45 10.04 -14.89 22.92
CA GLU A 45 10.38 -16.12 23.67
C GLU A 45 9.99 -16.00 25.15
N LYS A 46 10.29 -14.86 25.78
CA LYS A 46 9.92 -14.59 27.18
C LYS A 46 8.40 -14.61 27.38
N ALA A 47 7.63 -14.00 26.47
CA ALA A 47 6.17 -13.98 26.53
C ALA A 47 5.55 -15.37 26.28
N ALA A 48 6.21 -16.19 25.45
CA ALA A 48 5.80 -17.56 25.17
C ALA A 48 6.04 -18.51 26.35
N LYS A 49 7.04 -18.23 27.21
CA LYS A 49 7.40 -19.08 28.36
C LYS A 49 7.65 -20.56 27.97
N GLY A 50 8.31 -20.78 26.84
CA GLY A 50 8.62 -22.11 26.31
C GLY A 50 7.53 -22.76 25.45
N ASP A 51 6.32 -22.19 25.39
CA ASP A 51 5.23 -22.70 24.55
C ASP A 51 5.46 -22.35 23.07
N SER A 52 5.69 -23.39 22.25
CA SER A 52 5.96 -23.27 20.82
C SER A 52 4.75 -22.75 20.01
N ASN A 53 3.53 -23.14 20.40
CA ASN A 53 2.28 -22.71 19.75
C ASN A 53 2.02 -21.24 20.06
N LYS A 54 2.17 -20.84 21.34
CA LYS A 54 2.05 -19.44 21.74
C LYS A 54 3.08 -18.56 21.06
N ARG A 55 4.33 -19.01 21.00
CA ARG A 55 5.41 -18.33 20.26
C ARG A 55 5.04 -18.09 18.79
N PHE A 56 4.52 -19.11 18.13
CA PHE A 56 4.06 -19.00 16.74
C PHE A 56 2.91 -17.99 16.60
N ALA A 57 1.91 -18.06 17.48
CA ALA A 57 0.78 -17.14 17.49
C ALA A 57 1.22 -15.68 17.68
N LEU A 58 2.14 -15.43 18.62
CA LEU A 58 2.71 -14.10 18.87
C LEU A 58 3.43 -13.54 17.64
N ARG A 59 4.27 -14.35 16.97
CA ARG A 59 4.97 -13.93 15.74
C ARG A 59 4.00 -13.54 14.64
N ARG A 60 2.95 -14.35 14.41
CA ARG A 60 1.92 -14.04 13.39
C ARG A 60 1.13 -12.80 13.73
N LYS A 61 0.78 -12.61 15.01
CA LYS A 61 0.04 -11.44 15.46
C LYS A 61 0.88 -10.17 15.29
N LEU A 62 2.15 -10.19 15.68
CA LEU A 62 3.07 -9.07 15.49
C LEU A 62 3.24 -8.71 14.00
N TYR A 63 3.50 -9.71 13.14
CA TYR A 63 3.60 -9.48 11.69
C TYR A 63 2.33 -8.86 11.10
N LYS A 64 1.16 -9.36 11.50
CA LYS A 64 -0.14 -8.85 11.06
C LYS A 64 -0.33 -7.38 11.45
N ASP A 65 -0.01 -7.02 12.70
CA ASP A 65 -0.24 -5.67 13.21
C ASP A 65 0.78 -4.67 12.62
N LEU A 66 2.06 -5.04 12.51
CA LEU A 66 3.06 -4.22 11.79
C LEU A 66 2.68 -4.00 10.32
N SER A 67 2.06 -5.01 9.68
CA SER A 67 1.53 -4.84 8.32
C SER A 67 0.33 -3.88 8.27
N TYR A 68 -0.42 -3.73 9.36
CA TYR A 68 -1.52 -2.77 9.45
C TYR A 68 -1.03 -1.36 9.69
N ASP A 69 0.08 -1.18 10.39
CA ASP A 69 0.71 0.14 10.55
C ASP A 69 1.12 0.71 9.17
N GLU A 70 1.65 -0.15 8.29
CA GLU A 70 2.00 0.26 6.92
C GLU A 70 0.76 0.37 6.00
N ARG A 71 -0.17 -0.59 6.10
CA ARG A 71 -1.21 -0.79 5.07
C ARG A 71 -2.63 -0.47 5.50
N THR A 72 -2.86 -0.04 6.73
CA THR A 72 -4.16 0.01 7.43
C THR A 72 -4.84 -1.37 7.53
N SER A 73 -6.03 -1.44 8.13
CA SER A 73 -6.80 -2.68 8.20
C SER A 73 -7.43 -3.06 6.84
N PRO A 74 -7.74 -4.35 6.60
CA PRO A 74 -8.44 -4.78 5.38
C PRO A 74 -9.79 -4.09 5.18
N SER A 75 -10.53 -3.80 6.26
CA SER A 75 -11.80 -3.09 6.20
C SER A 75 -11.62 -1.63 5.78
N ALA A 76 -10.61 -0.94 6.33
CA ALA A 76 -10.25 0.41 5.93
C ALA A 76 -9.87 0.47 4.44
N ARG A 77 -9.07 -0.49 3.95
CA ARG A 77 -8.75 -0.60 2.52
C ARG A 77 -9.97 -0.87 1.64
N LYS A 78 -10.92 -1.72 2.09
CA LYS A 78 -12.17 -1.96 1.35
C LYS A 78 -13.00 -0.67 1.24
N ALA A 79 -13.12 0.09 2.33
CA ALA A 79 -13.79 1.37 2.34
C ALA A 79 -13.10 2.39 1.41
N LEU A 80 -11.76 2.44 1.45
CA LEU A 80 -10.98 3.30 0.55
C LEU A 80 -11.20 2.95 -0.93
N LYS A 81 -11.23 1.65 -1.30
CA LYS A 81 -11.58 1.23 -2.67
C LYS A 81 -12.94 1.78 -3.12
N ALA A 82 -13.95 1.73 -2.24
CA ALA A 82 -15.28 2.25 -2.57
C ALA A 82 -15.26 3.77 -2.77
N ARG A 83 -14.61 4.52 -1.88
CA ARG A 83 -14.45 5.98 -2.01
C ARG A 83 -13.72 6.34 -3.29
N LYS A 84 -12.61 5.66 -3.58
CA LYS A 84 -11.81 5.86 -4.79
C LYS A 84 -12.57 5.58 -6.06
N ARG A 85 -13.33 4.47 -6.11
CA ARG A 85 -14.18 4.16 -7.26
C ARG A 85 -15.16 5.29 -7.54
N LYS A 86 -15.82 5.83 -6.51
CA LYS A 86 -16.76 6.96 -6.64
C LYS A 86 -16.04 8.22 -7.12
N ALA A 87 -14.93 8.58 -6.49
CA ALA A 87 -14.15 9.78 -6.82
C ALA A 87 -13.57 9.75 -8.24
N GLN A 88 -13.18 8.57 -8.73
CA GLN A 88 -12.64 8.37 -10.08
C GLN A 88 -13.73 8.18 -11.15
N GLY A 89 -15.02 8.31 -10.81
CA GLY A 89 -16.11 8.08 -11.75
C GLY A 89 -16.15 6.66 -12.31
N ASN A 90 -15.69 5.67 -11.53
CA ASN A 90 -15.53 4.28 -11.95
C ASN A 90 -14.56 4.06 -13.13
N ILE A 91 -13.62 4.98 -13.37
CA ILE A 91 -12.61 4.88 -14.42
C ILE A 91 -11.23 4.61 -13.82
N CYS A 92 -10.46 3.73 -14.46
CA CYS A 92 -9.07 3.49 -14.11
C CYS A 92 -8.19 4.64 -14.65
N PRO A 93 -7.42 5.35 -13.81
CA PRO A 93 -6.63 6.50 -14.24
C PRO A 93 -5.43 6.11 -15.12
N ARG A 94 -5.05 4.82 -15.15
CA ARG A 94 -3.91 4.32 -15.95
C ARG A 94 -4.28 4.05 -17.40
N CYS A 95 -5.42 3.38 -17.63
CA CYS A 95 -5.85 2.97 -18.97
C CYS A 95 -7.10 3.68 -19.48
N SER A 96 -7.72 4.54 -18.66
CA SER A 96 -8.97 5.26 -18.95
C SER A 96 -10.18 4.36 -19.27
N LYS A 97 -10.11 3.06 -18.92
CA LYS A 97 -11.23 2.12 -19.07
C LYS A 97 -12.04 1.99 -17.76
N PRO A 98 -13.31 1.58 -17.81
CA PRO A 98 -14.09 1.28 -16.62
C PRO A 98 -13.39 0.27 -15.70
N LEU A 99 -13.41 0.54 -14.40
CA LEU A 99 -12.89 -0.38 -13.39
C LEU A 99 -13.72 -1.65 -13.34
N SER A 100 -13.07 -2.80 -13.26
CA SER A 100 -13.74 -4.10 -13.15
C SER A 100 -14.62 -4.17 -11.89
N GLU A 101 -15.56 -5.10 -11.83
CA GLU A 101 -16.38 -5.29 -10.62
C GLU A 101 -15.51 -5.74 -9.42
N LYS A 102 -14.57 -6.65 -9.68
CA LYS A 102 -13.65 -7.24 -8.70
C LYS A 102 -12.20 -7.16 -9.18
N GLY A 103 -11.25 -7.48 -8.31
CA GLY A 103 -9.83 -7.58 -8.66
C GLY A 103 -9.06 -6.25 -8.76
N ASN A 104 -9.70 -5.08 -8.60
CA ASN A 104 -8.98 -3.81 -8.62
C ASN A 104 -8.04 -3.67 -7.42
N VAL A 105 -6.91 -3.01 -7.65
CA VAL A 105 -5.82 -2.82 -6.70
C VAL A 105 -5.72 -1.35 -6.31
N LEU A 106 -5.38 -1.10 -5.05
CA LEU A 106 -5.04 0.24 -4.58
C LEU A 106 -3.55 0.45 -4.86
N ASP A 107 -3.27 1.33 -5.81
CA ASP A 107 -1.92 1.74 -6.21
C ASP A 107 -1.49 2.96 -5.41
N ARG A 108 -0.38 2.85 -4.67
CA ARG A 108 0.16 3.93 -3.83
C ARG A 108 1.17 4.72 -4.65
N ARG A 109 1.03 6.05 -4.67
CA ARG A 109 2.01 6.95 -5.31
C ARG A 109 3.36 6.92 -4.58
N SER A 110 3.33 6.72 -3.26
CA SER A 110 4.50 6.50 -2.41
C SER A 110 4.21 5.46 -1.33
N ALA A 111 5.11 4.52 -1.05
CA ALA A 111 4.85 3.50 -0.03
C ALA A 111 4.71 4.09 1.39
N ILE A 112 5.54 5.08 1.74
CA ILE A 112 5.53 5.71 3.07
C ILE A 112 4.25 6.51 3.35
N GLY A 113 3.59 7.01 2.31
CA GLY A 113 2.33 7.74 2.43
C GLY A 113 1.12 6.87 2.79
N GLY A 114 1.29 5.55 2.90
CA GLY A 114 0.24 4.62 3.29
C GLY A 114 -0.95 4.56 2.32
N TYR A 115 -2.03 3.91 2.74
CA TYR A 115 -3.29 3.85 1.96
C TYR A 115 -4.23 4.97 2.38
N THR A 116 -4.01 6.17 1.83
CA THR A 116 -4.85 7.36 2.05
C THR A 116 -5.53 7.78 0.75
N ASP A 117 -6.55 8.64 0.86
CA ASP A 117 -7.21 9.19 -0.32
C ASP A 117 -6.23 10.03 -1.17
N ASP A 118 -5.27 10.76 -0.60
CA ASP A 118 -4.37 11.59 -1.41
C ASP A 118 -3.21 10.80 -2.04
N ASN A 119 -2.80 9.70 -1.42
CA ASN A 119 -1.66 8.90 -1.86
C ASN A 119 -2.05 7.68 -2.71
N THR A 120 -3.33 7.41 -2.91
CA THR A 120 -3.78 6.16 -3.54
C THR A 120 -4.69 6.41 -4.72
N ASP A 121 -4.55 5.59 -5.76
CA ASP A 121 -5.49 5.48 -6.87
C ASP A 121 -6.00 4.02 -6.98
N LEU A 122 -7.24 3.83 -7.43
CA LEU A 122 -7.80 2.52 -7.69
C LEU A 122 -7.59 2.15 -9.16
N ILE A 123 -6.86 1.07 -9.42
CA ILE A 123 -6.49 0.63 -10.77
C ILE A 123 -6.85 -0.83 -11.00
N HIS A 124 -6.85 -1.27 -12.27
CA HIS A 124 -6.95 -2.69 -12.60
C HIS A 124 -5.70 -3.44 -12.15
N HIS A 125 -5.86 -4.71 -11.78
CA HIS A 125 -4.73 -5.61 -11.53
C HIS A 125 -3.75 -5.64 -12.72
N ASP A 126 -4.26 -5.75 -13.96
CA ASP A 126 -3.40 -5.78 -15.16
C ASP A 126 -2.67 -4.46 -15.42
N CYS A 127 -3.15 -3.34 -14.87
CA CYS A 127 -2.44 -2.07 -14.96
C CYS A 127 -1.31 -1.98 -13.92
N ASP A 128 -1.46 -2.68 -12.80
CA ASP A 128 -0.46 -2.79 -11.72
C ASP A 128 0.71 -3.68 -12.16
N SER A 129 0.41 -4.85 -12.74
CA SER A 129 1.43 -5.83 -13.16
C SER A 129 2.28 -5.42 -14.37
N LYS A 130 1.97 -4.30 -15.02
CA LYS A 130 2.71 -3.77 -16.18
C LYS A 130 3.74 -2.69 -15.82
N MET A 131 3.90 -2.41 -14.52
CA MET A 131 4.93 -1.51 -13.98
C MET A 131 6.22 -2.28 -13.71
#